data_AF-A0A7H8L1J6-F1
#
_entry.id   AF-A0A7H8L1J6-F1
#
_cell.length_a   1.000
_cell.length_b   1.000
_cell.length_c   1.000
_cell.angle_alpha   90.00
_cell.angle_beta   90.00
_cell.angle_gamma   90.00
#
_symmetry.space_group_name_H-M   'P 1'
#
loop_
_entity.id
_entity.type
_entity.pdbx_description
1 polymer ?
#
loop_
_entity_poly.entity_id
_entity_poly.type
_entity_poly.pdbx_seq_one_letter_code
_entity_poly.pdbx_strand_id
1 'polypeptide(L)'
;MDRREKQQRRNYIGEYLDISSTRMTDDEVMLLCEFIEMYDKSYRGVTKTRTRRGSSWSSDGKYTYSETFTDTFTDDIGIRQDYQYTDDDGGRRESTTIINDARGVLNWLRENS
;
A
#
# COMPACT_ATOMS: atom_id res chain seq x y z
N MET A 1 -10.74 21.29 -9.30
CA MET A 1 -11.20 20.51 -10.47
C MET A 1 -12.69 20.74 -10.67
N ASP A 2 -13.21 20.69 -11.91
CA ASP A 2 -14.66 20.76 -12.15
C ASP A 2 -15.37 19.53 -11.59
N ARG A 3 -16.58 19.69 -11.03
CA ARG A 3 -17.32 18.55 -10.43
C ARG A 3 -17.57 17.41 -11.41
N ARG A 4 -17.81 17.73 -12.69
CA ARG A 4 -18.02 16.73 -13.75
C ARG A 4 -16.74 15.97 -14.05
N GLU A 5 -15.63 16.69 -14.20
CA GLU A 5 -14.31 16.10 -14.45
C GLU A 5 -13.89 15.19 -13.28
N LYS A 6 -14.10 15.64 -12.04
CA LYS A 6 -13.85 14.82 -10.85
C LYS A 6 -14.66 13.54 -10.85
N GLN A 7 -15.94 13.60 -11.22
CA GLN A 7 -16.78 12.40 -11.28
C GLN A 7 -16.31 11.43 -12.36
N GLN A 8 -15.92 11.92 -13.54
CA GLN A 8 -15.38 11.07 -14.61
C GLN A 8 -14.11 10.35 -14.17
N ARG A 9 -13.17 11.07 -13.55
CA ARG A 9 -11.93 10.47 -13.01
C ARG A 9 -12.21 9.46 -11.91
N ARG A 10 -13.17 9.73 -11.02
CA ARG A 10 -13.60 8.76 -10.00
C ARG A 10 -14.17 7.50 -10.63
N ASN A 11 -15.00 7.62 -11.65
CA ASN A 11 -15.54 6.45 -12.36
C ASN A 11 -14.40 5.64 -12.99
N TYR A 12 -13.45 6.31 -13.65
CA TYR A 12 -12.26 5.66 -14.21
C TYR A 12 -11.45 4.92 -13.15
N ILE A 13 -11.17 5.54 -12.00
CA ILE A 13 -10.48 4.87 -10.88
C ILE A 13 -11.29 3.65 -10.39
N GLY A 14 -12.61 3.79 -10.32
CA GLY A 14 -13.53 2.73 -9.90
C GLY A 14 -13.59 1.52 -10.82
N GLU A 15 -13.10 1.61 -12.06
CA GLU A 15 -12.96 0.46 -12.96
C GLU A 15 -11.81 -0.46 -12.54
N TYR A 16 -10.85 0.04 -11.77
CA TYR A 16 -9.64 -0.68 -11.38
C TYR A 16 -9.50 -0.90 -9.87
N LEU A 17 -9.95 0.06 -9.05
CA LEU A 17 -9.81 0.04 -7.60
C LEU A 17 -11.16 0.20 -6.91
N ASP A 18 -11.28 -0.34 -5.71
CA ASP A 18 -12.47 -0.11 -4.89
C ASP A 18 -12.48 1.32 -4.31
N ILE A 19 -13.46 2.10 -4.76
CA ILE A 19 -13.68 3.50 -4.34
C ILE A 19 -14.88 3.67 -3.41
N SER A 20 -15.60 2.59 -3.12
CA SER A 20 -16.90 2.61 -2.43
C SER A 20 -16.82 3.16 -1.00
N SER A 21 -15.69 2.94 -0.34
CA SER A 21 -15.46 3.28 1.07
C SER A 21 -14.84 4.66 1.30
N THR A 22 -14.52 5.43 0.24
CA THR A 22 -13.64 6.59 0.38
C THR A 22 -14.15 7.86 -0.29
N ARG A 23 -14.16 8.95 0.50
CA ARG A 23 -14.30 10.32 0.01
C ARG A 23 -12.91 10.85 -0.35
N MET A 24 -12.70 11.15 -1.63
CA MET A 24 -11.40 11.62 -2.14
C MET A 24 -11.39 13.13 -2.38
N THR A 25 -10.28 13.78 -2.05
CA THR A 25 -9.99 15.16 -2.47
C THR A 25 -9.65 15.22 -3.96
N ASP A 26 -9.56 16.42 -4.53
CA ASP A 26 -9.19 16.59 -5.95
C ASP A 26 -7.76 16.09 -6.19
N ASP A 27 -6.83 16.38 -5.26
CA ASP A 27 -5.44 15.91 -5.31
C ASP A 27 -5.33 14.38 -5.21
N GLU A 28 -6.10 13.75 -4.32
CA GLU A 28 -6.12 12.29 -4.17
C GLU A 28 -6.62 11.60 -5.45
N VAL A 29 -7.61 12.20 -6.13
CA VAL A 29 -8.08 11.70 -7.43
C VAL A 29 -6.98 11.83 -8.50
N MET A 30 -6.26 12.94 -8.54
CA MET A 30 -5.13 13.13 -9.47
C MET A 30 -4.05 12.08 -9.25
N LEU A 31 -3.63 11.88 -8.00
CA LEU A 31 -2.59 10.91 -7.64
C LEU A 31 -2.99 9.48 -8.03
N LEU A 32 -4.24 9.09 -7.82
CA LEU A 32 -4.72 7.76 -8.21
C LEU A 32 -4.80 7.59 -9.73
N CYS A 33 -5.26 8.61 -10.46
CA CYS A 33 -5.23 8.56 -11.93
C CYS A 33 -3.80 8.38 -12.45
N GLU A 34 -2.86 9.19 -11.94
CA GLU A 34 -1.45 9.10 -12.31
C GLU A 34 -0.85 7.73 -11.96
N PHE A 35 -1.19 7.19 -10.78
CA PHE A 35 -0.79 5.84 -10.39
C PHE A 35 -1.30 4.77 -11.36
N ILE A 36 -2.58 4.82 -11.75
CA ILE A 36 -3.17 3.87 -12.71
C ILE A 36 -2.51 4.00 -14.08
N GLU A 37 -2.32 5.23 -14.58
CA GLU A 37 -1.70 5.49 -15.88
C GLU A 37 -0.23 5.06 -15.92
N MET A 38 0.50 5.23 -14.82
CA MET A 38 1.89 4.78 -14.69
C MET A 38 2.02 3.32 -14.23
N TYR A 39 0.91 2.65 -13.85
CA TYR A 39 0.96 1.34 -13.23
C TYR A 39 1.69 0.34 -14.13
N ASP A 40 1.27 0.24 -15.39
CA ASP A 40 1.83 -0.71 -16.35
C ASP A 40 3.32 -0.45 -16.64
N LYS A 41 3.74 0.82 -16.65
CA LYS A 41 5.13 1.20 -16.99
C LYS A 41 6.09 1.14 -15.81
N SER A 42 5.64 1.55 -14.62
CA SER A 42 6.51 1.85 -13.49
C SER A 42 6.32 0.90 -12.31
N TYR A 43 5.19 0.19 -12.25
CA TYR A 43 4.82 -0.61 -11.09
C TYR A 43 4.60 -2.08 -11.43
N ARG A 44 3.93 -2.42 -12.53
CA ARG A 44 3.57 -3.80 -12.86
C ARG A 44 4.77 -4.76 -12.83
N GLY A 45 4.66 -5.82 -12.04
CA GLY A 45 5.71 -6.82 -11.84
C GLY A 45 6.88 -6.36 -10.95
N VAL A 46 6.86 -5.13 -10.46
CA VAL A 46 7.87 -4.62 -9.53
C VAL A 46 7.58 -5.18 -8.13
N THR A 47 8.64 -5.57 -7.44
CA THR A 47 8.60 -5.93 -6.03
C THR A 47 9.52 -5.00 -5.26
N LYS A 48 9.02 -4.40 -4.19
CA LYS A 48 9.78 -3.54 -3.28
C LYS A 48 9.79 -4.18 -1.89
N THR A 49 10.98 -4.44 -1.36
CA THR A 49 11.14 -4.96 -0.01
C THR A 49 11.79 -3.91 0.87
N ARG A 50 11.14 -3.58 1.99
CA ARG A 50 11.67 -2.70 3.03
C ARG A 50 11.77 -3.47 4.34
N THR A 51 12.91 -3.36 5.02
CA THR A 51 13.12 -3.97 6.33
C THR A 51 13.42 -2.89 7.35
N ARG A 52 12.74 -2.96 8.49
CA ARG A 52 12.95 -2.11 9.66
C ARG A 52 13.40 -2.99 10.82
N ARG A 53 14.33 -2.48 11.62
CA ARG A 53 14.77 -3.13 12.86
C ARG A 53 14.55 -2.18 14.00
N GLY A 54 14.12 -2.72 15.13
CA GLY A 54 13.85 -1.96 16.33
C GLY A 54 14.13 -2.78 17.59
N SER A 55 13.89 -2.14 18.73
CA SER A 55 13.93 -2.82 20.02
C SER A 55 12.76 -2.36 20.86
N SER A 56 12.20 -3.27 21.63
CA SER A 56 11.07 -2.99 22.52
C SER A 56 11.30 -3.68 23.87
N TRP A 57 10.40 -3.45 24.82
CA TRP A 57 10.46 -4.03 26.16
C TRP A 57 9.27 -4.97 26.39
N SER A 58 9.55 -6.14 26.95
CA SER A 58 8.58 -7.10 27.46
C SER A 58 8.79 -7.26 28.98
N SER A 59 7.95 -8.07 29.63
CA SER A 59 8.12 -8.42 31.04
C SER A 59 9.44 -9.16 31.33
N ASP A 60 10.03 -9.83 30.33
CA ASP A 60 11.26 -10.61 30.44
C ASP A 60 12.52 -9.82 30.07
N GLY A 61 12.36 -8.62 29.50
CA GLY A 61 13.48 -7.72 29.22
C GLY A 61 13.35 -6.96 27.91
N LYS A 62 14.48 -6.40 27.45
CA LYS A 62 14.57 -5.73 26.16
C LYS A 62 14.83 -6.76 25.07
N TYR A 63 13.97 -6.80 24.06
CA TYR A 63 14.12 -7.66 22.89
C TYR A 63 14.33 -6.82 21.63
N THR A 64 14.94 -7.42 20.61
CA THR A 64 15.13 -6.82 19.29
C THR A 64 14.20 -7.46 18.28
N TYR A 65 13.66 -6.66 17.38
CA TYR A 65 12.74 -7.15 16.36
C TYR A 65 13.12 -6.64 14.97
N SER A 66 12.73 -7.42 13.96
CA SER A 66 12.88 -7.12 12.54
C SER A 66 11.53 -7.29 11.85
N GLU A 67 11.12 -6.24 11.16
CA GLU A 67 9.90 -6.17 10.36
C GLU A 67 10.27 -6.02 8.89
N THR A 68 9.83 -6.94 8.05
CA THR A 68 10.01 -6.90 6.61
C THR A 68 8.65 -6.75 5.95
N PHE A 69 8.53 -5.74 5.09
CA PHE A 69 7.36 -5.51 4.25
C PHE A 69 7.80 -5.71 2.80
N THR A 70 7.12 -6.59 2.08
CA THR A 70 7.34 -6.85 0.67
C THR A 70 6.09 -6.47 -0.10
N ASP A 71 6.18 -5.34 -0.81
CA ASP A 71 5.12 -4.81 -1.65
C ASP A 71 5.33 -5.29 -3.09
N THR A 72 4.40 -6.11 -3.58
CA THR A 72 4.41 -6.67 -4.93
C THR A 72 3.27 -6.07 -5.73
N PHE A 73 3.61 -5.48 -6.88
CA PHE A 73 2.66 -4.96 -7.84
C PHE A 73 2.35 -6.05 -8.87
N THR A 74 1.14 -6.59 -8.79
CA THR A 74 0.68 -7.71 -9.62
C THR A 74 0.24 -7.25 -11.01
N ASP A 75 -0.27 -8.17 -11.83
CA ASP A 75 -0.91 -7.83 -13.10
C ASP A 75 -2.20 -7.02 -12.92
N ASP A 76 -2.99 -7.35 -11.91
CA ASP A 76 -4.14 -6.56 -11.51
C ASP A 76 -3.70 -5.31 -10.75
N ILE A 77 -4.35 -4.18 -11.04
CA ILE A 77 -4.05 -2.90 -10.41
C ILE A 77 -4.35 -2.97 -8.91
N GLY A 78 -3.27 -2.93 -8.14
CA GLY A 78 -3.30 -3.05 -6.69
C GLY A 78 -1.90 -3.31 -6.13
N ILE A 79 -1.83 -3.60 -4.84
CA ILE A 79 -0.56 -3.87 -4.15
C ILE A 79 -0.79 -5.07 -3.24
N ARG A 80 -0.05 -6.14 -3.47
CA ARG A 80 0.06 -7.23 -2.51
C ARG A 80 1.18 -6.91 -1.54
N GLN A 81 0.84 -6.71 -0.27
CA GLN A 81 1.83 -6.48 0.79
C GLN A 81 1.95 -7.73 1.66
N ASP A 82 3.13 -8.35 1.64
CA ASP A 82 3.51 -9.41 2.55
C ASP A 82 4.31 -8.81 3.72
N TYR A 83 3.79 -8.92 4.92
CA TYR A 83 4.43 -8.51 6.16
C TYR A 83 5.00 -9.72 6.89
N GLN A 84 6.22 -9.58 7.37
CA GLN A 84 6.91 -10.55 8.21
C GLN A 84 7.53 -9.86 9.41
N TYR A 85 7.31 -10.42 10.59
CA TYR A 85 7.89 -10.01 11.85
C TYR A 85 8.71 -11.16 12.43
N THR A 86 9.86 -10.82 13.00
CA THR A 86 10.72 -11.75 13.74
C THR A 86 11.40 -11.04 14.90
N ASP A 87 11.44 -11.65 16.07
CA ASP A 87 12.21 -11.19 17.24
C ASP A 87 13.25 -12.22 17.70
N ASP A 88 14.18 -11.79 18.55
CA ASP A 88 15.25 -12.62 19.11
C ASP A 88 14.78 -13.60 20.21
N ASP A 89 13.58 -13.42 20.74
CA ASP A 89 12.90 -14.35 21.64
C ASP A 89 12.12 -15.45 20.88
N GLY A 90 12.22 -15.46 19.54
CA GLY A 90 11.64 -16.49 18.68
C GLY A 90 10.21 -16.22 18.23
N GLY A 91 9.65 -15.05 18.51
CA GLY A 91 8.35 -14.65 18.00
C GLY A 91 8.42 -14.39 16.48
N ARG A 92 7.46 -14.97 15.76
CA ARG A 92 7.30 -14.79 14.31
C ARG A 92 5.85 -14.52 13.98
N ARG A 93 5.59 -13.53 13.11
CA ARG A 93 4.27 -13.27 12.56
C ARG A 93 4.39 -12.99 11.08
N GLU A 94 3.46 -13.52 10.30
CA GLU A 94 3.38 -13.30 8.87
C GLU A 94 1.94 -12.99 8.51
N SER A 95 1.75 -12.00 7.63
CA SER A 95 0.43 -11.68 7.11
C SER A 95 0.55 -11.15 5.69
N THR A 96 -0.37 -11.56 4.82
CA THR A 96 -0.49 -11.01 3.47
C THR A 96 -1.75 -10.17 3.40
N THR A 97 -1.63 -8.94 2.90
CA THR A 97 -2.73 -8.02 2.68
C THR A 97 -2.79 -7.67 1.20
N ILE A 98 -3.98 -7.78 0.59
CA ILE A 98 -4.21 -7.31 -0.77
C ILE A 98 -4.85 -5.94 -0.68
N ILE A 99 -4.14 -4.93 -1.17
CA ILE A 99 -4.57 -3.54 -1.22
C ILE A 99 -5.08 -3.28 -2.63
N ASN A 100 -6.39 -3.39 -2.79
CA ASN A 100 -7.11 -3.07 -4.04
C ASN A 100 -8.09 -1.90 -3.86
N ASP A 101 -8.13 -1.32 -2.67
CA ASP A 101 -8.94 -0.15 -2.38
C ASP A 101 -8.14 1.14 -2.59
N ALA A 102 -8.83 2.17 -3.05
CA ALA A 102 -8.23 3.46 -3.34
C ALA A 102 -7.53 4.09 -2.12
N ARG A 103 -8.02 3.82 -0.90
CA ARG A 103 -7.44 4.41 0.32
C ARG A 103 -6.13 3.76 0.68
N GLY A 104 -6.04 2.45 0.61
CA GLY A 104 -4.82 1.70 0.85
C GLY A 104 -3.73 2.06 -0.16
N VAL A 105 -4.08 2.19 -1.45
CA VAL A 105 -3.12 2.65 -2.47
C VAL A 105 -2.63 4.07 -2.16
N LEU A 106 -3.52 5.00 -1.82
CA LEU A 106 -3.13 6.37 -1.44
C LEU A 106 -2.22 6.40 -0.21
N ASN A 107 -2.54 5.62 0.82
CA ASN A 107 -1.70 5.54 2.01
C ASN A 107 -0.32 4.98 1.67
N TRP A 108 -0.26 3.92 0.85
CA TRP A 108 0.99 3.34 0.39
C TRP A 108 1.83 4.35 -0.38
N LEU A 109 1.21 5.11 -1.30
CA LEU A 109 1.89 6.15 -2.07
C LEU A 109 2.48 7.22 -1.14
N ARG A 110 1.75 7.66 -0.11
CA ARG A 110 2.26 8.65 0.86
C ARG A 110 3.40 8.14 1.72
N GLU A 111 3.42 6.85 2.04
CA GLU A 111 4.52 6.25 2.80
C GLU A 111 5.77 6.01 1.97
N ASN A 112 5.65 5.98 0.63
CA ASN A 112 6.72 5.62 -0.30
C ASN A 112 7.01 6.70 -1.36
N SER A 113 6.45 7.92 -1.21
CA SER A 113 6.72 9.10 -2.05
C SER A 113 7.96 9.86 -1.62
#